data_AF-A0A2M8P5W2-F1
#
_entry.id   AF-A0A2M8P5W2-F1
#
_cell.length_a   1.000
_cell.length_b   1.000
_cell.length_c   1.000
_cell.angle_alpha   90.00
_cell.angle_beta   90.00
_cell.angle_gamma   90.00
#
_symmetry.space_group_name_H-M   'P 1'
#
loop_
_entity.id
_entity.type
_entity.pdbx_description
1 polymer ?
#
loop_
_entity_poly.entity_id
_entity_poly.type
_entity_poly.pdbx_seq_one_letter_code
_entity_poly.pdbx_strand_id
1 'polypeptide(L)'
;IYGADTVRAYLMFAFDWEKGGPWDPNGVKGVVNWINDVWDMVMSGAPNNEAGDPEVNRDVERKVHQAIDGVTTSLERFKFNTAVSSLMTLRNDLKMFIKDGKLGVDAWRNAM
;
A
#
# COMPACT_ATOMS: atom_id res chain seq x y z
N ILE A 1 -6.53 -2.94 -22.07
CA ILE A 1 -5.08 -2.62 -22.02
C ILE A 1 -4.82 -2.08 -20.61
N TYR A 2 -3.87 -2.66 -19.89
CA TYR A 2 -3.50 -2.20 -18.55
C TYR A 2 -2.59 -0.96 -18.66
N GLY A 3 -2.65 -0.05 -17.68
CA GLY A 3 -1.77 1.12 -17.62
C GLY A 3 -0.31 0.72 -17.37
N ALA A 4 0.62 1.64 -17.68
CA ALA A 4 2.06 1.40 -17.51
C ALA A 4 2.42 1.01 -16.06
N ASP A 5 1.80 1.67 -15.07
CA ASP A 5 2.06 1.40 -13.65
C ASP A 5 1.60 0.01 -13.23
N THR A 6 0.45 -0.45 -13.71
CA THR A 6 -0.03 -1.81 -13.48
C THR A 6 0.97 -2.84 -14.00
N VAL A 7 1.48 -2.65 -15.22
CA VAL A 7 2.43 -3.58 -15.83
C VAL A 7 3.74 -3.58 -15.04
N ARG A 8 4.29 -2.41 -14.70
CA ARG A 8 5.52 -2.28 -13.90
C ARG A 8 5.39 -2.93 -12.52
N ALA A 9 4.32 -2.62 -11.80
CA ALA A 9 4.07 -3.16 -10.47
C ALA A 9 3.85 -4.68 -10.50
N TYR A 10 3.16 -5.21 -11.52
CA TYR A 10 3.02 -6.65 -11.69
C TYR A 10 4.37 -7.34 -11.93
N LEU A 11 5.21 -6.80 -12.83
CA LEU A 11 6.53 -7.38 -13.09
C LEU A 11 7.44 -7.36 -11.84
N MET A 12 7.35 -6.29 -11.04
CA MET A 12 8.08 -6.16 -9.78
C MET A 12 7.56 -7.09 -8.67
N PHE A 13 6.29 -7.48 -8.71
CA PHE A 13 5.63 -8.25 -7.65
C PHE A 13 5.58 -9.75 -7.93
N ALA A 14 5.33 -10.15 -9.17
CA ALA A 14 4.97 -11.52 -9.51
C ALA A 14 6.12 -12.52 -9.36
N PHE A 15 7.38 -12.04 -9.40
CA PHE A 15 8.56 -12.90 -9.43
C PHE A 15 9.68 -12.37 -8.54
N ASP A 16 10.59 -13.25 -8.13
CA ASP A 16 11.88 -12.81 -7.61
C ASP A 16 12.66 -12.14 -8.75
N TRP A 17 13.13 -10.92 -8.53
CA TRP A 17 13.75 -10.09 -9.55
C TRP A 17 14.91 -10.76 -10.27
N GLU A 18 15.75 -11.51 -9.55
CA GLU A 18 16.94 -12.15 -10.11
C GLU A 18 16.59 -13.40 -10.92
N LYS A 19 15.50 -14.06 -10.57
CA LYS A 19 15.07 -15.33 -11.18
C LYS A 19 14.10 -15.13 -12.34
N GLY A 20 13.34 -14.04 -12.30
CA GLY A 20 12.22 -13.81 -13.20
C GLY A 20 11.14 -14.89 -13.08
N GLY A 21 10.22 -14.89 -14.05
CA GLY A 21 9.20 -15.92 -14.16
C GLY A 21 8.28 -15.71 -15.38
N PRO A 22 7.43 -16.70 -15.68
CA PRO A 22 6.55 -16.65 -16.84
C PRO A 22 5.41 -15.64 -16.62
N TRP A 23 5.12 -14.84 -17.64
CA TRP A 23 3.99 -13.92 -17.64
C TRP A 23 2.64 -14.66 -17.47
N ASP A 24 1.83 -14.24 -16.48
CA ASP A 24 0.46 -14.70 -16.27
C ASP A 24 -0.54 -13.52 -16.33
N PRO A 25 -1.36 -13.43 -17.40
CA PRO A 25 -2.39 -12.39 -17.52
C PRO A 25 -3.38 -12.36 -16.36
N ASN A 26 -3.64 -13.49 -15.69
CA ASN A 26 -4.59 -13.56 -14.59
C ASN A 26 -4.02 -12.95 -13.30
N GLY A 27 -2.70 -13.06 -13.09
CA GLY A 27 -2.01 -12.49 -11.93
C GLY A 27 -2.02 -10.96 -11.88
N VAL A 28 -2.26 -10.28 -13.01
CA VAL A 28 -2.31 -8.81 -13.11
C VAL A 28 -3.47 -8.21 -12.32
N LYS A 29 -4.58 -8.96 -12.16
CA LYS A 29 -5.81 -8.47 -11.51
C LYS A 29 -5.58 -8.01 -10.06
N GLY A 30 -4.71 -8.68 -9.32
CA GLY A 30 -4.40 -8.30 -7.94
C GLY A 30 -3.76 -6.92 -7.84
N VAL A 31 -2.82 -6.62 -8.74
CA VAL A 31 -2.13 -5.33 -8.81
C VAL A 31 -3.07 -4.22 -9.26
N VAL A 32 -3.93 -4.49 -10.25
CA VAL A 32 -4.97 -3.53 -10.69
C VAL A 32 -5.87 -3.15 -9.52
N ASN A 33 -6.41 -4.12 -8.80
CA ASN A 33 -7.28 -3.87 -7.67
C ASN A 33 -6.55 -3.07 -6.58
N TRP A 34 -5.29 -3.42 -6.29
CA TRP A 34 -4.50 -2.68 -5.32
C TRP A 34 -4.27 -1.21 -5.69
N ILE A 35 -3.91 -0.91 -6.94
CA ILE A 35 -3.75 0.47 -7.40
C ILE A 35 -5.08 1.23 -7.32
N ASN A 36 -6.18 0.62 -7.75
CA ASN A 36 -7.51 1.24 -7.67
C ASN A 36 -7.92 1.50 -6.21
N ASP A 37 -7.65 0.57 -5.30
CA ASP A 37 -7.94 0.74 -3.88
C ASP A 37 -7.19 1.94 -3.27
N VAL A 38 -5.91 2.12 -3.63
CA VAL A 38 -5.11 3.29 -3.20
C VAL A 38 -5.69 4.58 -3.81
N TRP A 39 -6.01 4.56 -5.10
CA TRP A 39 -6.62 5.70 -5.79
C TRP A 39 -7.93 6.13 -5.12
N ASP A 40 -8.82 5.18 -4.84
CA ASP A 40 -10.11 5.44 -4.20
C ASP A 40 -9.94 5.99 -2.77
N MET A 41 -8.96 5.50 -2.02
CA MET A 41 -8.63 6.03 -0.68
C MET A 41 -8.19 7.49 -0.74
N VAL A 42 -7.32 7.85 -1.69
CA VAL A 42 -6.87 9.24 -1.87
C VAL A 42 -8.04 10.13 -2.31
N MET A 43 -8.84 9.68 -3.28
CA MET A 43 -9.95 10.44 -3.84
C MET A 43 -11.12 10.62 -2.87
N SER A 44 -11.31 9.67 -1.95
CA SER A 44 -12.29 9.81 -0.86
C SER A 44 -11.91 10.89 0.15
N GLY A 45 -10.64 11.28 0.20
CA GLY A 45 -10.12 12.31 1.09
C GLY A 45 -10.02 11.88 2.55
N ALA A 46 -9.64 12.83 3.40
CA ALA A 46 -9.50 12.62 4.83
C ALA A 46 -10.86 12.29 5.49
N PRO A 47 -10.87 11.44 6.53
CA PRO A 47 -12.09 11.18 7.30
C PRO A 47 -12.61 12.45 7.98
N ASN A 48 -13.93 12.54 8.18
CA ASN A 48 -14.58 13.64 8.92
C ASN A 48 -14.44 13.44 10.44
N ASN A 49 -13.21 13.30 10.93
CA ASN A 49 -12.89 13.12 12.34
C ASN A 49 -11.58 13.86 12.65
N GLU A 50 -11.67 15.10 13.16
CA GLU A 50 -10.49 15.96 13.30
C GLU A 50 -9.41 15.34 14.19
N ALA A 51 -9.78 14.98 15.42
CA ALA A 51 -8.83 14.44 16.39
C ALA A 51 -8.56 12.94 16.19
N GLY A 52 -9.58 12.14 15.88
CA GLY A 52 -9.47 10.68 15.90
C GLY A 52 -9.25 10.10 17.30
N ASP A 53 -9.11 8.78 17.35
CA ASP A 53 -8.67 8.05 18.53
C ASP A 53 -7.12 8.09 18.60
N PRO A 54 -6.53 8.59 19.70
CA PRO A 54 -5.07 8.69 19.83
C PRO A 54 -4.32 7.37 19.67
N GLU A 55 -4.91 6.24 20.11
CA GLU A 55 -4.28 4.94 19.96
C GLU A 55 -4.27 4.48 18.50
N VAL A 56 -5.39 4.70 17.80
CA VAL A 56 -5.52 4.41 16.35
C VAL A 56 -4.56 5.26 15.53
N ASN A 57 -4.47 6.56 15.83
CA ASN A 57 -3.55 7.46 15.14
C ASN A 57 -2.08 7.01 15.30
N ARG A 58 -1.68 6.67 16.53
CA ARG A 58 -0.34 6.16 16.81
C ARG A 58 -0.07 4.83 16.12
N ASP A 59 -1.07 3.96 16.04
CA ASP A 59 -0.94 2.70 15.32
C ASP A 59 -0.78 2.90 13.82
N VAL A 60 -1.52 3.82 13.21
CA VAL A 60 -1.35 4.19 11.80
C VAL A 60 0.06 4.70 11.53
N GLU A 61 0.55 5.65 12.34
CA GLU A 61 1.91 6.18 12.21
C GLU A 61 2.97 5.07 12.30
N ARG A 62 2.81 4.15 13.26
CA ARG A 62 3.69 2.98 13.40
C ARG A 62 3.65 2.10 12.15
N LYS A 63 2.47 1.82 11.58
CA LYS A 63 2.34 1.01 10.36
C LYS A 63 3.01 1.68 9.15
N VAL A 64 2.89 3.00 9.02
CA VAL A 64 3.58 3.77 7.98
C VAL A 64 5.09 3.66 8.12
N HIS A 65 5.64 3.86 9.31
CA HIS A 65 7.09 3.72 9.54
C HIS A 65 7.60 2.30 9.27
N GLN A 66 6.85 1.27 9.67
CA GLN A 66 7.18 -0.12 9.35
C GLN A 66 7.20 -0.38 7.84
N ALA A 67 6.24 0.18 7.10
CA ALA A 67 6.21 0.08 5.65
C ALA A 67 7.38 0.82 5.00
N ILE A 68 7.72 2.03 5.47
CA ILE A 68 8.88 2.80 4.98
C ILE A 68 10.17 2.01 5.16
N ASP A 69 10.43 1.48 6.36
CA ASP A 69 11.63 0.68 6.65
C ASP A 69 11.66 -0.60 5.81
N GLY A 70 10.53 -1.32 5.75
CA GLY A 70 10.40 -2.56 4.98
C GLY A 70 10.59 -2.36 3.48
N VAL A 71 10.03 -1.29 2.90
CA VAL A 71 10.23 -0.93 1.49
C VAL A 71 11.68 -0.52 1.25
N THR A 72 12.24 0.36 2.09
CA THR A 72 13.62 0.85 1.94
C THR A 72 14.62 -0.31 1.94
N THR A 73 14.56 -1.17 2.96
CA THR A 73 15.45 -2.34 3.07
C THR A 73 15.25 -3.31 1.89
N SER A 74 14.01 -3.48 1.42
CA SER A 74 13.73 -4.37 0.30
C SER A 74 14.28 -3.83 -1.02
N LEU A 75 14.19 -2.51 -1.25
CA LEU A 75 14.74 -1.85 -2.43
C LEU A 75 16.26 -1.96 -2.48
N GLU A 76 16.95 -1.75 -1.35
CA GLU A 76 18.41 -1.91 -1.25
C GLU A 76 18.89 -3.32 -1.61
N ARG A 77 18.05 -4.33 -1.36
CA ARG A 77 18.33 -5.75 -1.62
C ARG A 77 17.73 -6.28 -2.92
N PHE A 78 17.18 -5.40 -3.77
CA PHE A 78 16.47 -5.77 -5.00
C PHE A 78 15.31 -6.79 -4.79
N LYS A 79 14.70 -6.79 -3.61
CA LYS A 79 13.52 -7.63 -3.27
C LYS A 79 12.22 -6.86 -3.52
N PHE A 80 11.97 -6.53 -4.80
CA PHE A 80 10.82 -5.71 -5.20
C PHE A 80 9.46 -6.34 -4.86
N ASN A 81 9.34 -7.66 -4.92
CA ASN A 81 8.14 -8.38 -4.53
C ASN A 81 7.80 -8.16 -3.04
N THR A 82 8.83 -8.15 -2.18
CA THR A 82 8.68 -7.82 -0.76
C THR A 82 8.32 -6.35 -0.57
N ALA A 83 8.96 -5.43 -1.30
CA ALA A 83 8.61 -4.00 -1.23
C ALA A 83 7.13 -3.76 -1.60
N VAL A 84 6.65 -4.34 -2.69
CA VAL A 84 5.23 -4.22 -3.10
C VAL A 84 4.31 -4.88 -2.07
N SER A 85 4.69 -6.03 -1.51
CA SER A 85 3.92 -6.70 -0.44
C SER A 85 3.78 -5.83 0.82
N SER A 86 4.84 -5.11 1.21
CA SER A 86 4.82 -4.17 2.33
C SER A 86 3.82 -3.02 2.09
N LEU A 87 3.79 -2.47 0.87
CA LEU A 87 2.83 -1.44 0.49
C LEU A 87 1.38 -1.98 0.42
N MET A 88 1.17 -3.19 -0.09
CA MET A 88 -0.15 -3.84 -0.07
C MET A 88 -0.65 -4.09 1.37
N THR A 89 0.26 -4.44 2.27
CA THR A 89 -0.04 -4.62 3.70
C THR A 89 -0.44 -3.30 4.35
N LEU A 90 0.35 -2.24 4.13
CA LEU A 90 0.01 -0.90 4.61
C LEU A 90 -1.37 -0.47 4.09
N ARG A 91 -1.64 -0.67 2.80
CA ARG A 91 -2.94 -0.37 2.20
C ARG A 91 -4.07 -1.09 2.95
N ASN A 92 -3.91 -2.38 3.26
CA ASN A 92 -4.94 -3.16 3.96
C ASN A 92 -5.18 -2.64 5.38
N ASP A 93 -4.10 -2.33 6.10
CA ASP A 93 -4.17 -1.72 7.45
C ASP A 93 -4.92 -0.38 7.39
N LEU A 94 -4.57 0.51 6.45
CA LEU A 94 -5.23 1.81 6.29
C LEU A 94 -6.72 1.68 5.91
N LYS A 95 -7.09 0.76 5.01
CA LYS A 95 -8.51 0.51 4.71
C LYS A 95 -9.30 0.07 5.96
N MET A 96 -8.69 -0.72 6.83
CA MET A 96 -9.31 -1.13 8.09
C MET A 96 -9.54 0.07 9.01
N PHE A 97 -8.51 0.91 9.23
CA PHE A 97 -8.63 2.09 10.09
C PHE A 97 -9.62 3.13 9.56
N ILE A 98 -9.67 3.33 8.23
CA ILE A 98 -10.65 4.21 7.59
C ILE A 98 -12.08 3.68 7.83
N LYS A 99 -12.29 2.37 7.67
CA LYS A 99 -13.59 1.73 7.87
C LYS A 99 -14.08 1.83 9.32
N ASP A 100 -13.17 1.74 10.28
CA ASP A 100 -13.49 1.86 11.71
C ASP A 100 -13.90 3.28 12.10
N GLY A 101 -13.64 4.29 11.26
CA GLY A 101 -14.08 5.68 11.46
C GLY A 101 -13.38 6.43 12.60
N LYS A 102 -12.40 5.80 13.24
CA LYS A 102 -11.65 6.35 14.38
C LYS A 102 -10.36 7.09 13.98
N LEU A 103 -10.01 7.08 12.70
CA LEU A 103 -8.79 7.74 12.22
C LEU A 103 -8.94 9.26 12.20
N GLY A 104 -7.97 9.97 12.76
CA GLY A 104 -7.89 11.43 12.74
C GLY A 104 -7.45 11.98 11.38
N VAL A 105 -7.82 13.23 11.09
CA VAL A 105 -7.46 13.92 9.83
C VAL A 105 -5.94 14.03 9.66
N ASP A 106 -5.22 14.43 10.71
CA ASP A 106 -3.77 14.62 10.61
C ASP A 106 -3.03 13.30 10.46
N ALA A 107 -3.48 12.25 11.15
CA ALA A 107 -2.93 10.90 10.99
C ALA A 107 -3.16 10.36 9.56
N TRP A 108 -4.33 10.63 8.96
CA TRP A 108 -4.58 10.30 7.55
C TRP A 108 -3.65 11.07 6.60
N ARG A 109 -3.48 12.39 6.81
CA ARG A 109 -2.62 13.24 5.97
C ARG A 109 -1.15 12.85 6.01
N ASN A 110 -0.68 12.34 7.14
CA ASN A 110 0.70 11.87 7.26
C ASN A 110 0.90 10.47 6.65
N ALA A 111 -0.17 9.70 6.48
CA ALA A 111 -0.12 8.33 5.97
C ALA A 111 -0.31 8.22 4.45
N MET A 112 -0.99 9.19 3.83
CA MET A 112 -1.35 9.21 2.39
C MET A 112 -0.53 10.25 1.63
#